data_AF-A0A259RWV2-F1
#
_entry.id   AF-A0A259RWV2-F1
#
_cell.length_a   1.000
_cell.length_b   1.000
_cell.length_c   1.000
_cell.angle_alpha   90.00
_cell.angle_beta   90.00
_cell.angle_gamma   90.00
#
_symmetry.space_group_name_H-M   'P 1'
#
loop_
_entity.id
_entity.type
_entity.pdbx_description
1 polymer ?
#
loop_
_entity_poly.entity_id
_entity_poly.type
_entity_poly.pdbx_seq_one_letter_code
_entity_poly.pdbx_strand_id
1 'polypeptide(L)'
;MPSFAQWGASAASKTARLRGLAGRRMTATRRGGSWAGAGGRWEWASMRTQLYSSVFSRRRACACVVVRFCAVFSFLMKGSDFMSSDGLNAYDEMPYVSLPVAQSHPARLFAIGRLFGMQPVVPQEARVLELGCASGGNLLGIAAAYPQSQCVGVDASARQIAQGRELVDALGLKHCDLRCASILDIGPDWGKFDYIIAHGVWSWVEAPVREKILAVCRDHLSAQGIALVSYNALPGWHLRGAIREMMRWHTAGVAEGAEKAKAARALLQFLATATAEDKNLWGQILRGELQMLSGQPDWYLLHDHLESVNHPVYFFDFMQQAAGHDLQYLGDAEVASMMPTGLAPDVVTALHQAAPDIVRMEQYLDFLRNRTFRQTLLVGQSVTLNRHIDFHSLAGLFVASPLQWGGAAQPGRPVRLTHPNGQFADVVTPLTQAALLELAQVWPQAVKFEDLVGAARQRLEASPLLVPDPAHAAAATQAIGDDLAQLYLNGLIELRADALQLSQAISSSPKAFSLAQMQASRALMGEGAAVTNLRHEVIPLDPFYTRLLALLNGAHDRPALLAALQPAFEQGQLSVLRDGKPITDAVVLRGRLVSLLDEALRLLRAKALLVA
;
A
#
# COMPACT_ATOMS: atom_id res chain seq x y z
N MET A 1 18.55 31.27 -17.58
CA MET A 1 18.12 30.06 -18.30
C MET A 1 19.21 29.64 -19.28
N PRO A 2 19.84 28.46 -19.12
CA PRO A 2 20.53 27.80 -20.23
C PRO A 2 19.69 26.63 -20.77
N SER A 3 19.75 26.47 -22.09
CA SER A 3 18.91 25.60 -22.92
C SER A 3 19.24 24.10 -22.78
N PHE A 4 18.21 23.27 -22.87
CA PHE A 4 18.19 21.79 -22.91
C PHE A 4 19.01 21.11 -24.04
N ALA A 5 19.83 21.83 -24.80
CA ALA A 5 20.44 21.36 -26.05
C ALA A 5 21.82 20.69 -25.94
N GLN A 6 22.36 20.42 -24.74
CA GLN A 6 23.70 19.82 -24.59
C GLN A 6 23.74 18.32 -24.25
N TRP A 7 22.59 17.64 -24.16
CA TRP A 7 22.54 16.22 -23.78
C TRP A 7 22.82 15.22 -24.93
N GLY A 8 23.34 15.68 -26.07
CA GLY A 8 23.61 14.83 -27.25
C GLY A 8 25.09 14.55 -27.57
N ALA A 9 26.06 15.15 -26.87
CA ALA A 9 27.47 15.18 -27.34
C ALA A 9 28.51 14.53 -26.41
N SER A 10 28.12 13.73 -25.41
CA SER A 10 29.06 13.06 -24.49
C SER A 10 29.11 11.52 -24.62
N ALA A 11 28.35 10.91 -25.54
CA ALA A 11 28.35 9.45 -25.74
C ALA A 11 29.16 8.99 -26.98
N ALA A 12 29.82 9.90 -27.69
CA ALA A 12 30.55 9.60 -28.94
C ALA A 12 32.08 9.69 -28.85
N SER A 13 32.67 9.64 -27.65
CA SER A 13 34.14 9.72 -27.49
C SER A 13 34.72 8.71 -26.49
N LYS A 14 34.25 7.45 -26.51
CA LYS A 14 34.90 6.32 -25.81
C LYS A 14 34.90 5.02 -26.63
N THR A 15 35.22 5.11 -27.91
CA THR A 15 35.53 3.96 -28.78
C THR A 15 36.81 4.22 -29.59
N ALA A 16 37.90 4.54 -28.88
CA ALA A 16 39.24 4.58 -29.46
C ALA A 16 40.31 4.34 -28.39
N ARG A 17 40.50 3.08 -28.01
CA ARG A 17 41.76 2.50 -27.48
C ARG A 17 41.46 1.07 -27.09
N LEU A 18 41.90 0.12 -27.93
CA LEU A 18 42.29 -1.26 -27.60
C LEU A 18 42.44 -2.04 -28.92
N ARG A 19 43.54 -1.83 -29.64
CA ARG A 19 44.14 -2.85 -30.51
C ARG A 19 45.65 -2.62 -30.60
N GLY A 20 46.39 -3.62 -30.14
CA GLY A 20 47.83 -3.70 -30.28
C GLY A 20 48.35 -4.91 -29.52
N LEU A 21 48.22 -6.11 -30.10
CA LEU A 21 49.27 -7.16 -30.16
C LEU A 21 48.73 -8.44 -30.82
N ALA A 22 49.56 -8.98 -31.73
CA ALA A 22 49.47 -10.23 -32.50
C ALA A 22 48.31 -10.34 -33.52
N GLY A 23 48.50 -10.60 -34.82
CA GLY A 23 49.66 -11.04 -35.58
C GLY A 23 49.29 -12.25 -36.45
N ARG A 24 49.25 -12.04 -37.78
CA ARG A 24 49.15 -13.04 -38.89
C ARG A 24 47.76 -13.68 -39.10
N ARG A 25 47.21 -13.85 -40.32
CA ARG A 25 47.72 -13.81 -41.70
C ARG A 25 46.51 -13.66 -42.66
N MET A 26 46.71 -12.95 -43.77
CA MET A 26 46.24 -13.22 -45.17
C MET A 26 44.78 -13.68 -45.40
N THR A 27 43.95 -13.10 -46.28
CA THR A 27 44.19 -12.55 -47.63
C THR A 27 42.88 -11.92 -48.15
N ALA A 28 43.00 -10.86 -48.98
CA ALA A 28 42.27 -10.54 -50.23
C ALA A 28 40.74 -10.79 -50.31
N THR A 29 39.84 -9.96 -50.85
CA THR A 29 39.87 -8.85 -51.84
C THR A 29 38.41 -8.36 -51.91
N ARG A 30 38.11 -7.07 -51.73
CA ARG A 30 37.86 -6.03 -52.76
C ARG A 30 36.54 -6.15 -53.57
N ARG A 31 35.90 -4.97 -53.70
CA ARG A 31 34.83 -4.49 -54.64
C ARG A 31 33.42 -4.51 -54.04
N GLY A 32 32.64 -3.43 -54.03
CA GLY A 32 32.77 -2.09 -54.59
C GLY A 32 31.47 -1.65 -55.27
N GLY A 33 30.99 -0.44 -54.94
CA GLY A 33 29.94 0.34 -55.65
C GLY A 33 28.50 0.02 -55.19
N SER A 34 27.69 0.89 -54.57
CA SER A 34 27.28 2.31 -54.78
C SER A 34 26.13 2.51 -55.78
N TRP A 35 25.25 3.46 -55.43
CA TRP A 35 24.09 4.07 -56.12
C TRP A 35 22.73 3.38 -55.85
N ALA A 36 21.83 3.96 -55.04
CA ALA A 36 21.01 5.18 -55.21
C ALA A 36 19.76 4.94 -56.07
N GLY A 37 18.59 5.38 -55.59
CA GLY A 37 17.42 5.61 -56.43
C GLY A 37 16.07 5.11 -55.90
N ALA A 38 15.35 6.04 -55.27
CA ALA A 38 13.90 6.28 -55.29
C ALA A 38 12.90 5.23 -55.84
N GLY A 39 11.82 5.07 -55.08
CA GLY A 39 10.45 5.26 -55.58
C GLY A 39 9.73 4.03 -56.15
N GLY A 40 8.58 3.69 -55.56
CA GLY A 40 7.62 2.79 -56.19
C GLY A 40 6.62 2.18 -55.21
N ARG A 41 5.46 2.83 -55.05
CA ARG A 41 4.19 2.15 -54.69
C ARG A 41 3.93 1.04 -55.71
N TRP A 42 3.45 -0.13 -55.27
CA TRP A 42 2.35 -0.86 -55.91
C TRP A 42 1.75 -1.84 -54.90
N GLU A 43 0.48 -2.08 -55.14
CA GLU A 43 -0.57 -2.60 -54.28
C GLU A 43 -1.00 -3.98 -54.84
N TRP A 44 -1.76 -4.74 -54.05
CA TRP A 44 -2.62 -5.90 -54.40
C TRP A 44 -2.12 -7.36 -54.29
N ALA A 45 -2.93 -8.09 -53.52
CA ALA A 45 -3.56 -9.38 -53.85
C ALA A 45 -2.80 -10.70 -53.61
N SER A 46 -3.22 -11.34 -52.50
CA SER A 46 -3.75 -12.72 -52.42
C SER A 46 -3.24 -13.80 -53.37
N MET A 47 -2.70 -14.89 -52.80
CA MET A 47 -2.98 -16.26 -53.28
C MET A 47 -2.69 -17.35 -52.22
N ARG A 48 -3.79 -17.98 -51.80
CA ARG A 48 -4.01 -19.40 -51.43
C ARG A 48 -3.18 -20.39 -52.29
N THR A 49 -2.75 -21.62 -51.95
CA THR A 49 -2.90 -22.63 -50.87
C THR A 49 -1.84 -23.75 -51.15
N GLN A 50 -1.68 -24.71 -50.22
CA GLN A 50 -1.18 -26.11 -50.38
C GLN A 50 0.33 -26.35 -50.16
N LEU A 51 0.82 -27.45 -49.57
CA LEU A 51 0.34 -28.54 -48.69
C LEU A 51 1.61 -29.41 -48.47
N TYR A 52 1.89 -29.88 -47.25
CA TYR A 52 2.55 -31.17 -46.91
C TYR A 52 2.46 -31.25 -45.37
N SER A 53 1.53 -32.02 -44.78
CA SER A 53 1.61 -33.47 -44.48
C SER A 53 2.96 -33.81 -43.80
N SER A 54 3.07 -34.52 -42.68
CA SER A 54 2.20 -35.37 -41.86
C SER A 54 3.11 -35.85 -40.68
N VAL A 55 2.68 -36.20 -39.45
CA VAL A 55 2.16 -37.51 -39.03
C VAL A 55 2.14 -37.57 -37.48
N PHE A 56 0.98 -37.97 -36.93
CA PHE A 56 0.69 -38.78 -35.72
C PHE A 56 1.14 -38.32 -34.31
N SER A 57 0.37 -38.52 -33.22
CA SER A 57 -0.89 -39.25 -32.96
C SER A 57 -1.56 -38.64 -31.71
N ARG A 58 -2.83 -38.21 -31.76
CA ARG A 58 -4.08 -38.94 -31.38
C ARG A 58 -4.10 -39.44 -29.92
N ARG A 59 -5.16 -39.35 -29.12
CA ARG A 59 -6.59 -38.90 -29.19
C ARG A 59 -7.14 -39.24 -27.77
N ARG A 60 -8.07 -38.51 -27.13
CA ARG A 60 -9.54 -38.40 -27.35
C ARG A 60 -10.06 -37.44 -26.22
N ALA A 61 -10.81 -36.37 -26.51
CA ALA A 61 -12.28 -36.30 -26.78
C ALA A 61 -13.11 -36.55 -25.50
N CYS A 62 -14.19 -35.86 -25.10
CA CYS A 62 -15.08 -34.76 -25.56
C CYS A 62 -15.88 -34.33 -24.27
N ALA A 63 -16.72 -33.28 -24.13
CA ALA A 63 -17.61 -32.56 -25.04
C ALA A 63 -18.10 -31.21 -24.44
N CYS A 64 -18.41 -30.27 -25.35
CA CYS A 64 -19.45 -29.23 -25.42
C CYS A 64 -20.03 -28.53 -24.17
N VAL A 65 -20.06 -27.19 -24.20
CA VAL A 65 -21.25 -26.36 -24.54
C VAL A 65 -20.81 -25.09 -25.28
N VAL A 66 -21.47 -24.76 -26.40
CA VAL A 66 -21.33 -23.53 -27.19
C VAL A 66 -22.64 -22.76 -27.10
N VAL A 67 -22.60 -21.46 -26.79
CA VAL A 67 -23.72 -20.54 -26.98
C VAL A 67 -23.29 -19.45 -27.96
N ARG A 68 -24.05 -19.32 -29.06
CA ARG A 68 -23.95 -18.28 -30.09
C ARG A 68 -24.68 -17.01 -29.64
N PHE A 69 -24.13 -15.84 -29.93
CA PHE A 69 -24.93 -14.65 -30.23
C PHE A 69 -24.29 -13.84 -31.36
N CYS A 70 -25.12 -13.45 -32.33
CA CYS A 70 -24.81 -12.58 -33.47
C CYS A 70 -25.51 -11.22 -33.27
N ALA A 71 -24.91 -10.19 -33.87
CA ALA A 71 -25.16 -8.76 -33.77
C ALA A 71 -26.54 -8.25 -34.26
N VAL A 72 -26.89 -6.99 -33.95
CA VAL A 72 -27.08 -5.86 -34.90
C VAL A 72 -27.33 -4.52 -34.17
N PHE A 73 -26.93 -3.45 -34.86
CA PHE A 73 -26.75 -2.00 -34.62
C PHE A 73 -28.00 -1.10 -34.38
N SER A 74 -27.69 0.11 -33.84
CA SER A 74 -28.23 1.47 -34.14
C SER A 74 -29.31 2.09 -33.24
N PHE A 75 -28.97 3.19 -32.54
CA PHE A 75 -29.76 4.45 -32.59
C PHE A 75 -28.97 5.69 -32.12
N LEU A 76 -29.27 6.84 -32.73
CA LEU A 76 -28.59 8.14 -32.66
C LEU A 76 -29.00 9.03 -31.49
N MET A 77 -28.02 9.82 -31.03
CA MET A 77 -28.04 11.23 -30.58
C MET A 77 -29.36 11.87 -30.10
N LYS A 78 -29.34 12.39 -28.87
CA LYS A 78 -29.75 13.77 -28.51
C LYS A 78 -29.13 14.14 -27.16
N GLY A 79 -28.38 15.24 -27.16
CA GLY A 79 -27.84 15.85 -25.94
C GLY A 79 -28.83 16.81 -25.28
N SER A 80 -28.65 16.99 -23.98
CA SER A 80 -29.04 18.19 -23.24
C SER A 80 -28.36 18.15 -21.87
N ASP A 81 -27.86 19.31 -21.46
CA ASP A 81 -27.10 19.60 -20.23
C ASP A 81 -27.72 19.02 -18.96
N PHE A 82 -26.90 18.37 -18.13
CA PHE A 82 -27.26 17.98 -16.76
C PHE A 82 -26.16 18.45 -15.80
N MET A 83 -26.51 19.42 -14.96
CA MET A 83 -25.70 19.84 -13.82
C MET A 83 -25.64 18.70 -12.80
N SER A 84 -24.45 18.42 -12.27
CA SER A 84 -24.07 17.21 -11.55
C SER A 84 -24.69 17.09 -10.14
N SER A 85 -25.76 16.29 -10.03
CA SER A 85 -26.21 15.65 -8.78
C SER A 85 -25.86 14.15 -8.71
N ASP A 86 -25.22 13.60 -9.75
CA ASP A 86 -25.06 12.15 -9.94
C ASP A 86 -24.00 11.49 -9.04
N GLY A 87 -22.99 12.24 -8.58
CA GLY A 87 -21.89 11.69 -7.78
C GLY A 87 -22.30 11.26 -6.36
N LEU A 88 -23.23 11.98 -5.73
CA LEU A 88 -23.73 11.65 -4.39
C LEU A 88 -24.65 10.41 -4.41
N ASN A 89 -25.50 10.27 -5.44
CA ASN A 89 -26.40 9.11 -5.57
C ASN A 89 -25.63 7.81 -5.81
N ALA A 90 -24.57 7.81 -6.63
CA ALA A 90 -23.77 6.61 -6.88
C ALA A 90 -22.97 6.15 -5.63
N TYR A 91 -22.52 7.09 -4.79
CA TYR A 91 -21.81 6.81 -3.54
C TYR A 91 -22.70 6.16 -2.46
N ASP A 92 -23.95 6.60 -2.33
CA ASP A 92 -24.90 6.05 -1.36
C ASP A 92 -25.54 4.72 -1.80
N GLU A 93 -25.65 4.45 -3.11
CA GLU A 93 -26.26 3.24 -3.66
C GLU A 93 -25.40 1.97 -3.45
N MET A 94 -24.06 2.05 -3.62
CA MET A 94 -23.11 0.97 -3.34
C MET A 94 -22.03 1.41 -2.34
N PRO A 95 -22.21 1.13 -1.02
CA PRO A 95 -21.33 1.65 0.00
C PRO A 95 -19.89 1.16 -0.17
N TYR A 96 -18.96 2.13 -0.14
CA TYR A 96 -17.52 1.90 -0.07
C TYR A 96 -17.15 1.09 1.18
N VAL A 97 -16.26 0.11 1.05
CA VAL A 97 -15.73 -0.62 2.20
C VAL A 97 -14.70 0.26 2.89
N SER A 98 -15.03 0.77 4.08
CA SER A 98 -14.10 1.59 4.86
C SER A 98 -13.02 0.72 5.49
N LEU A 99 -11.78 0.87 5.01
CA LEU A 99 -10.63 0.05 5.40
C LEU A 99 -9.57 0.91 6.13
N PRO A 100 -8.78 0.33 7.04
CA PRO A 100 -7.63 1.00 7.62
C PRO A 100 -6.53 1.25 6.58
N VAL A 101 -5.85 2.38 6.71
CA VAL A 101 -4.72 2.78 5.89
C VAL A 101 -3.50 2.94 6.80
N ALA A 102 -2.69 1.88 6.90
CA ALA A 102 -1.56 1.81 7.82
C ALA A 102 -0.62 3.02 7.71
N GLN A 103 -0.34 3.49 6.48
CA GLN A 103 0.52 4.64 6.21
C GLN A 103 -0.02 5.96 6.80
N SER A 104 -1.33 6.07 7.00
CA SER A 104 -1.96 7.26 7.59
C SER A 104 -1.97 7.27 9.11
N HIS A 105 -1.55 6.17 9.74
CA HIS A 105 -1.65 6.01 11.18
C HIS A 105 -0.75 7.03 11.93
N PRO A 106 -1.28 7.80 12.90
CA PRO A 106 -0.54 8.84 13.62
C PRO A 106 0.79 8.39 14.22
N ALA A 107 0.91 7.14 14.69
CA ALA A 107 2.18 6.62 15.20
C ALA A 107 3.31 6.57 14.15
N ARG A 108 2.97 6.36 12.86
CA ARG A 108 3.95 6.42 11.76
C ARG A 108 4.24 7.85 11.36
N LEU A 109 3.21 8.70 11.33
CA LEU A 109 3.36 10.13 11.03
C LEU A 109 4.24 10.83 12.07
N PHE A 110 4.05 10.50 13.35
CA PHE A 110 4.90 10.94 14.45
C PHE A 110 6.37 10.57 14.21
N ALA A 111 6.64 9.31 13.85
CA ALA A 111 8.00 8.85 13.58
C ALA A 111 8.64 9.63 12.43
N ILE A 112 7.91 9.87 11.34
CA ILE A 112 8.40 10.67 10.21
C ILE A 112 8.66 12.13 10.63
N GLY A 113 7.76 12.74 11.40
CA GLY A 113 7.97 14.09 11.93
C GLY A 113 9.22 14.18 12.80
N ARG A 114 9.42 13.22 13.71
CA ARG A 114 10.61 13.12 14.57
C ARG A 114 11.89 12.97 13.77
N LEU A 115 11.88 12.11 12.74
CA LEU A 115 13.03 11.93 11.84
C LEU A 115 13.45 13.22 11.14
N PHE A 116 12.48 14.10 10.85
CA PHE A 116 12.74 15.40 10.24
C PHE A 116 12.82 16.56 11.24
N GLY A 117 13.09 16.26 12.52
CA GLY A 117 13.40 17.27 13.55
C GLY A 117 12.19 17.93 14.22
N MET A 118 10.97 17.45 13.95
CA MET A 118 9.76 17.98 14.59
C MET A 118 9.55 17.39 15.99
N GLN A 119 8.60 17.96 16.73
CA GLN A 119 8.08 17.41 17.99
C GLN A 119 6.56 17.27 17.92
N PRO A 120 6.03 16.34 17.11
CA PRO A 120 4.58 16.13 17.01
C PRO A 120 4.00 15.61 18.32
N VAL A 121 2.70 15.81 18.54
CA VAL A 121 2.01 15.24 19.71
C VAL A 121 1.95 13.73 19.60
N VAL A 122 2.25 13.01 20.68
CA VAL A 122 2.18 11.53 20.67
C VAL A 122 0.74 11.06 20.42
N PRO A 123 0.52 9.97 19.66
CA PRO A 123 -0.83 9.53 19.27
C PRO A 123 -1.82 9.34 20.42
N GLN A 124 -1.33 8.94 21.60
CA GLN A 124 -2.12 8.72 22.82
C GLN A 124 -2.84 9.99 23.28
N GLU A 125 -2.23 11.15 23.09
CA GLU A 125 -2.72 12.46 23.56
C GLU A 125 -3.28 13.31 22.41
N ALA A 126 -3.15 12.82 21.18
CA ALA A 126 -3.40 13.59 19.98
C ALA A 126 -4.89 13.77 19.68
N ARG A 127 -5.18 14.88 19.00
CA ARG A 127 -6.47 15.10 18.35
C ARG A 127 -6.35 14.87 16.83
N VAL A 128 -7.11 13.92 16.31
CA VAL A 128 -7.02 13.43 14.93
C VAL A 128 -8.30 13.78 14.16
N LEU A 129 -8.15 14.41 12.99
CA LEU A 129 -9.24 14.68 12.06
C LEU A 129 -9.09 13.81 10.81
N GLU A 130 -10.15 13.13 10.39
CA GLU A 130 -10.22 12.47 9.08
C GLU A 130 -11.27 13.15 8.18
N LEU A 131 -10.83 13.65 7.03
CA LEU A 131 -11.65 14.25 5.99
C LEU A 131 -12.06 13.18 4.97
N GLY A 132 -13.37 13.01 4.76
CA GLY A 132 -13.94 11.93 3.96
C GLY A 132 -13.75 10.56 4.62
N CYS A 133 -14.17 10.44 5.88
CA CYS A 133 -13.92 9.24 6.68
C CYS A 133 -14.79 8.03 6.27
N ALA A 134 -15.78 8.19 5.39
CA ALA A 134 -16.81 7.20 5.14
C ALA A 134 -17.41 6.69 6.47
N SER A 135 -17.48 5.38 6.68
CA SER A 135 -17.90 4.75 7.94
C SER A 135 -16.83 4.72 9.04
N GLY A 136 -15.70 5.42 8.85
CA GLY A 136 -14.65 5.59 9.86
C GLY A 136 -13.71 4.41 10.02
N GLY A 137 -13.67 3.45 9.09
CA GLY A 137 -12.82 2.25 9.18
C GLY A 137 -11.34 2.54 9.42
N ASN A 138 -10.83 3.66 8.91
CA ASN A 138 -9.47 4.12 9.21
C ASN A 138 -9.39 4.79 10.60
N LEU A 139 -10.33 5.66 10.96
CA LEU A 139 -10.32 6.34 12.26
C LEU A 139 -10.61 5.41 13.46
N LEU A 140 -11.46 4.40 13.28
CA LEU A 140 -11.88 3.47 14.34
C LEU A 140 -10.71 2.63 14.87
N GLY A 141 -9.78 2.22 14.00
CA GLY A 141 -8.57 1.51 14.41
C GLY A 141 -7.69 2.37 15.33
N ILE A 142 -7.55 3.65 15.00
CA ILE A 142 -6.81 4.64 15.79
C ILE A 142 -7.51 4.87 17.13
N ALA A 143 -8.82 5.16 17.12
CA ALA A 143 -9.61 5.43 18.32
C ALA A 143 -9.62 4.24 19.29
N ALA A 144 -9.75 3.01 18.77
CA ALA A 144 -9.74 1.81 19.59
C ALA A 144 -8.35 1.49 20.17
N ALA A 145 -7.27 1.86 19.48
CA ALA A 145 -5.90 1.71 19.98
C ALA A 145 -5.51 2.78 21.01
N TYR A 146 -6.11 3.98 20.93
CA TYR A 146 -5.76 5.13 21.77
C TYR A 146 -6.98 5.73 22.49
N PRO A 147 -7.37 5.18 23.65
CA PRO A 147 -8.55 5.64 24.41
C PRO A 147 -8.48 7.08 24.95
N GLN A 148 -7.27 7.66 25.00
CA GLN A 148 -7.04 9.03 25.47
C GLN A 148 -7.00 10.05 24.33
N SER A 149 -6.88 9.59 23.08
CA SER A 149 -6.92 10.46 21.90
C SER A 149 -8.32 11.01 21.67
N GLN A 150 -8.45 12.04 20.86
CA GLN A 150 -9.74 12.51 20.35
C GLN A 150 -9.77 12.34 18.84
N CYS A 151 -10.76 11.60 18.34
CA CYS A 151 -10.88 11.28 16.93
C CYS A 151 -12.15 11.92 16.36
N VAL A 152 -12.02 12.70 15.30
CA VAL A 152 -13.16 13.32 14.60
C VAL A 152 -13.11 12.91 13.14
N GLY A 153 -14.19 12.32 12.63
CA GLY A 153 -14.35 11.98 11.22
C GLY A 153 -15.47 12.79 10.61
N VAL A 154 -15.29 13.25 9.37
CA VAL A 154 -16.34 13.93 8.61
C VAL A 154 -16.52 13.29 7.24
N ASP A 155 -17.76 13.04 6.86
CA ASP A 155 -18.12 12.55 5.54
C ASP A 155 -19.48 13.12 5.11
N ALA A 156 -19.70 13.24 3.81
CA ALA A 156 -20.97 13.75 3.27
C ALA A 156 -22.08 12.68 3.27
N SER A 157 -21.74 11.39 3.30
CA SER A 157 -22.73 10.30 3.28
C SER A 157 -23.32 10.03 4.66
N ALA A 158 -24.61 10.34 4.80
CA ALA A 158 -25.37 10.02 6.01
C ALA A 158 -25.41 8.52 6.28
N ARG A 159 -25.47 7.68 5.23
CA ARG A 159 -25.49 6.22 5.35
C ARG A 159 -24.20 5.69 5.95
N GLN A 160 -23.05 6.11 5.42
CA GLN A 160 -21.74 5.69 5.91
C GLN A 160 -21.52 6.16 7.35
N ILE A 161 -21.88 7.41 7.67
CA ILE A 161 -21.76 7.95 9.02
C ILE A 161 -22.65 7.19 10.02
N ALA A 162 -23.88 6.84 9.63
CA ALA A 162 -24.76 6.03 10.48
C ALA A 162 -24.13 4.66 10.78
N GLN A 163 -23.62 3.96 9.77
CA GLN A 163 -22.93 2.67 9.94
C GLN A 163 -21.70 2.78 10.87
N GLY A 164 -20.90 3.84 10.71
CA GLY A 164 -19.75 4.11 11.57
C GLY A 164 -20.16 4.39 13.01
N ARG A 165 -21.22 5.17 13.23
CA ARG A 165 -21.75 5.48 14.58
C ARG A 165 -22.23 4.24 15.31
N GLU A 166 -22.87 3.30 14.62
CA GLU A 166 -23.22 2.00 15.23
C GLU A 166 -22.00 1.23 15.74
N LEU A 167 -20.86 1.29 15.03
CA LEU A 167 -19.60 0.68 15.49
C LEU A 167 -19.00 1.45 16.66
N VAL A 168 -19.02 2.79 16.64
CA VAL A 168 -18.59 3.64 17.75
C VAL A 168 -19.36 3.29 19.02
N ASP A 169 -20.69 3.19 18.92
CA ASP A 169 -21.58 2.86 20.04
C ASP A 169 -21.34 1.44 20.55
N ALA A 170 -21.26 0.46 19.65
CA ALA A 170 -21.02 -0.94 20.00
C ALA A 170 -19.67 -1.16 20.69
N LEU A 171 -18.64 -0.40 20.31
CA LEU A 171 -17.30 -0.45 20.91
C LEU A 171 -17.14 0.48 22.13
N GLY A 172 -18.12 1.35 22.40
CA GLY A 172 -18.07 2.33 23.49
C GLY A 172 -17.00 3.41 23.31
N LEU A 173 -16.68 3.79 22.07
CA LEU A 173 -15.63 4.76 21.73
C LEU A 173 -16.10 6.21 21.93
N LYS A 174 -16.29 6.63 23.19
CA LYS A 174 -16.83 7.96 23.56
C LYS A 174 -16.03 9.16 23.06
N HIS A 175 -14.77 8.93 22.67
CA HIS A 175 -13.82 9.92 22.15
C HIS A 175 -13.72 9.93 20.62
N CYS A 176 -14.57 9.17 19.92
CA CYS A 176 -14.68 9.14 18.47
C CYS A 176 -16.00 9.80 18.04
N ASP A 177 -15.93 10.92 17.31
CA ASP A 177 -17.09 11.67 16.81
C ASP A 177 -17.12 11.64 15.28
N LEU A 178 -18.10 10.94 14.71
CA LEU A 178 -18.32 10.86 13.26
C LEU A 178 -19.46 11.81 12.87
N ARG A 179 -19.20 12.73 11.94
CA ARG A 179 -20.11 13.82 11.55
C ARG A 179 -20.51 13.70 10.08
N CYS A 180 -21.81 13.72 9.84
CA CYS A 180 -22.37 13.87 8.49
C CYS A 180 -22.35 15.36 8.13
N ALA A 181 -21.35 15.80 7.36
CA ALA A 181 -21.20 17.20 6.93
C ALA A 181 -20.29 17.29 5.69
N SER A 182 -20.39 18.39 4.94
CA SER A 182 -19.43 18.67 3.87
C SER A 182 -18.11 19.15 4.45
N ILE A 183 -17.00 18.86 3.79
CA ILE A 183 -15.69 19.48 4.08
C ILE A 183 -15.77 21.01 3.97
N LEU A 184 -16.65 21.52 3.11
CA LEU A 184 -16.94 22.96 2.97
C LEU A 184 -17.48 23.59 4.25
N ASP A 185 -18.17 22.81 5.09
CA ASP A 185 -18.83 23.27 6.31
C ASP A 185 -17.90 23.31 7.53
N ILE A 186 -16.64 22.91 7.39
CA ILE A 186 -15.66 22.95 8.47
C ILE A 186 -15.32 24.41 8.79
N GLY A 187 -15.79 24.86 9.95
CA GLY A 187 -15.62 26.21 10.48
C GLY A 187 -14.60 26.30 11.61
N PRO A 188 -14.21 27.52 12.02
CA PRO A 188 -13.17 27.76 13.03
C PRO A 188 -13.42 27.11 14.40
N ASP A 189 -14.69 26.85 14.73
CA ASP A 189 -15.16 26.25 15.99
C ASP A 189 -14.73 24.78 16.17
N TRP A 190 -14.27 24.11 15.10
CA TRP A 190 -13.77 22.74 15.18
C TRP A 190 -12.45 22.63 15.96
N GLY A 191 -11.72 23.75 16.12
CA GLY A 191 -10.47 23.81 16.86
C GLY A 191 -9.27 23.24 16.11
N LYS A 192 -8.18 22.97 16.83
CA LYS A 192 -6.93 22.47 16.24
C LYS A 192 -6.80 20.95 16.39
N PHE A 193 -6.11 20.33 15.44
CA PHE A 193 -5.81 18.91 15.35
C PHE A 193 -4.31 18.71 15.15
N ASP A 194 -3.76 17.66 15.76
CA ASP A 194 -2.35 17.30 15.67
C ASP A 194 -2.08 16.44 14.44
N TYR A 195 -3.09 15.70 13.99
CA TYR A 195 -3.04 14.94 12.75
C TYR A 195 -4.31 15.20 11.94
N ILE A 196 -4.15 15.58 10.67
CA ILE A 196 -5.27 15.73 9.73
C ILE A 196 -5.04 14.74 8.58
N ILE A 197 -6.01 13.88 8.30
CA ILE A 197 -5.90 12.82 7.29
C ILE A 197 -6.94 13.07 6.21
N ALA A 198 -6.51 13.25 4.98
CA ALA A 198 -7.35 13.31 3.79
C ALA A 198 -6.86 12.24 2.81
N HIS A 199 -7.33 11.01 2.99
CA HIS A 199 -6.89 9.87 2.19
C HIS A 199 -7.96 9.44 1.18
N GLY A 200 -7.62 9.46 -0.10
CA GLY A 200 -8.52 8.97 -1.15
C GLY A 200 -9.67 9.93 -1.45
N VAL A 201 -9.51 11.23 -1.14
CA VAL A 201 -10.55 12.26 -1.33
C VAL A 201 -10.11 13.32 -2.32
N TRP A 202 -8.90 13.86 -2.19
CA TRP A 202 -8.48 15.09 -2.88
C TRP A 202 -8.62 15.02 -4.41
N SER A 203 -8.20 13.91 -5.05
CA SER A 203 -8.34 13.76 -6.49
C SER A 203 -9.78 13.54 -6.96
N TRP A 204 -10.71 13.19 -6.07
CA TRP A 204 -12.07 12.77 -6.42
C TRP A 204 -13.12 13.86 -6.19
N VAL A 205 -12.70 15.03 -5.71
CA VAL A 205 -13.60 16.15 -5.40
C VAL A 205 -13.37 17.35 -6.32
N GLU A 206 -14.38 18.20 -6.43
CA GLU A 206 -14.33 19.43 -7.21
C GLU A 206 -13.34 20.46 -6.65
N ALA A 207 -12.94 21.43 -7.47
CA ALA A 207 -11.92 22.41 -7.12
C ALA A 207 -12.18 23.16 -5.80
N PRO A 208 -13.41 23.63 -5.48
CA PRO A 208 -13.68 24.31 -4.21
C PRO A 208 -13.41 23.41 -2.99
N VAL A 209 -13.71 22.12 -3.09
CA VAL A 209 -13.45 21.16 -2.01
C VAL A 209 -11.95 20.87 -1.88
N ARG A 210 -11.22 20.76 -3.01
CA ARG A 210 -9.75 20.57 -2.99
C ARG A 210 -9.04 21.73 -2.31
N GLU A 211 -9.43 22.96 -2.64
CA GLU A 211 -8.91 24.17 -2.00
C GLU A 211 -9.25 24.19 -0.52
N LYS A 212 -10.50 23.86 -0.16
CA LYS A 212 -10.93 23.77 1.23
C LYS A 212 -10.15 22.72 2.04
N ILE A 213 -9.78 21.58 1.44
CA ILE A 213 -8.94 20.57 2.11
C ILE A 213 -7.61 21.20 2.55
N LEU A 214 -6.92 21.90 1.65
CA LEU A 214 -5.64 22.55 1.97
C LEU A 214 -5.82 23.68 3.00
N ALA A 215 -6.89 24.46 2.88
CA ALA A 215 -7.24 25.48 3.87
C ALA A 215 -7.48 24.86 5.26
N VAL A 216 -8.23 23.76 5.36
CA VAL A 216 -8.44 23.04 6.63
C VAL A 216 -7.12 22.50 7.18
N CYS A 217 -6.27 21.93 6.32
CA CYS A 217 -4.92 21.48 6.71
C CYS A 217 -4.03 22.62 7.25
N ARG A 218 -4.32 23.89 6.95
CA ARG A 218 -3.62 25.03 7.53
C ARG A 218 -4.33 25.59 8.76
N ASP A 219 -5.62 25.87 8.63
CA ASP A 219 -6.43 26.59 9.61
C ASP A 219 -6.76 25.74 10.83
N HIS A 220 -6.77 24.42 10.70
CA HIS A 220 -7.09 23.48 11.77
C HIS A 220 -5.90 22.66 12.24
N LEU A 221 -4.70 22.84 11.68
CA LEU A 221 -3.51 22.13 12.13
C LEU A 221 -2.84 22.82 13.32
N SER A 222 -2.41 22.04 14.30
CA SER A 222 -1.63 22.53 15.44
C SER A 222 -0.21 22.90 15.00
N ALA A 223 0.54 23.60 15.85
CA ALA A 223 1.86 24.15 15.48
C ALA A 223 2.91 23.08 15.11
N GLN A 224 2.80 21.88 15.70
CA GLN A 224 3.63 20.71 15.41
C GLN A 224 2.81 19.60 14.71
N GLY A 225 1.62 19.95 14.20
CA GLY A 225 0.73 18.99 13.57
C GLY A 225 1.22 18.56 12.19
N ILE A 226 0.76 17.38 11.76
CA ILE A 226 1.07 16.80 10.46
C ILE A 226 -0.24 16.52 9.71
N ALA A 227 -0.36 17.04 8.49
CA ALA A 227 -1.45 16.73 7.59
C ALA A 227 -1.01 15.70 6.54
N LEU A 228 -1.78 14.64 6.32
CA LEU A 228 -1.60 13.72 5.20
C LEU A 228 -2.67 14.01 4.15
N VAL A 229 -2.24 14.25 2.92
CA VAL A 229 -3.14 14.37 1.76
C VAL A 229 -2.68 13.38 0.68
N SER A 230 -3.56 12.45 0.30
CA SER A 230 -3.27 11.53 -0.80
C SER A 230 -4.02 11.87 -2.08
N TYR A 231 -3.36 11.65 -3.20
CA TYR A 231 -3.86 12.03 -4.52
C TYR A 231 -3.19 11.21 -5.63
N ASN A 232 -3.88 11.11 -6.76
CA ASN A 232 -3.36 10.49 -7.98
C ASN A 232 -2.31 11.42 -8.59
N ALA A 233 -1.19 10.85 -9.01
CA ALA A 233 -0.01 11.60 -9.44
C ALA A 233 0.27 11.42 -10.94
N LEU A 234 0.71 12.51 -11.58
CA LEU A 234 1.23 12.51 -12.94
C LEU A 234 2.76 12.34 -12.94
N PRO A 235 3.34 11.69 -13.97
CA PRO A 235 2.70 11.26 -15.22
C PRO A 235 2.01 9.88 -15.15
N GLY A 236 2.20 9.11 -14.07
CA GLY A 236 1.78 7.71 -14.01
C GLY A 236 0.29 7.51 -14.26
N TRP A 237 -0.54 8.47 -13.85
CA TRP A 237 -1.98 8.38 -14.03
C TRP A 237 -2.47 8.60 -15.48
N HIS A 238 -1.66 9.09 -16.42
CA HIS A 238 -2.11 9.30 -17.80
C HIS A 238 -2.68 8.02 -18.44
N LEU A 239 -2.02 6.88 -18.23
CA LEU A 239 -2.43 5.60 -18.81
C LEU A 239 -3.74 5.10 -18.18
N ARG A 240 -3.86 5.20 -16.85
CA ARG A 240 -5.08 4.82 -16.14
C ARG A 240 -6.24 5.74 -16.51
N GLY A 241 -5.97 7.04 -16.66
CA GLY A 241 -6.92 8.05 -17.16
C GLY A 241 -7.49 7.70 -18.53
N ALA A 242 -6.64 7.33 -19.50
CA ALA A 242 -7.10 6.90 -20.81
C ALA A 242 -8.02 5.67 -20.75
N ILE A 243 -7.71 4.69 -19.89
CA ILE A 243 -8.56 3.50 -19.70
C ILE A 243 -9.91 3.87 -19.08
N ARG A 244 -9.90 4.77 -18.08
CA ARG A 244 -11.12 5.33 -17.47
C ARG A 244 -12.00 6.04 -18.50
N GLU A 245 -11.41 6.88 -19.34
CA GLU A 245 -12.13 7.61 -20.40
C GLU A 245 -12.82 6.65 -21.38
N MET A 246 -12.13 5.59 -21.83
CA MET A 246 -12.73 4.58 -22.70
C MET A 246 -13.92 3.87 -22.03
N MET A 247 -13.78 3.47 -20.76
CA MET A 247 -14.87 2.81 -20.03
C MET A 247 -16.05 3.73 -19.77
N ARG A 248 -15.81 4.99 -19.40
CA ARG A 248 -16.87 5.99 -19.21
C ARG A 248 -17.60 6.28 -20.51
N TRP A 249 -16.88 6.42 -21.63
CA TRP A 249 -17.49 6.60 -22.94
C TRP A 249 -18.37 5.41 -23.32
N HIS A 250 -17.88 4.18 -23.14
CA HIS A 250 -18.64 2.96 -23.46
C HIS A 250 -19.89 2.80 -22.60
N THR A 251 -19.86 3.26 -21.36
CA THR A 251 -20.93 3.09 -20.38
C THR A 251 -21.85 4.30 -20.23
N ALA A 252 -21.69 5.34 -21.06
CA ALA A 252 -22.44 6.59 -20.94
C ALA A 252 -23.97 6.42 -21.02
N GLY A 253 -24.46 5.38 -21.71
CA GLY A 253 -25.90 5.08 -21.83
C GLY A 253 -26.43 4.06 -20.82
N VAL A 254 -25.62 3.60 -19.86
CA VAL A 254 -26.01 2.57 -18.88
C VAL A 254 -26.28 3.23 -17.54
N ALA A 255 -27.56 3.26 -17.14
CA ALA A 255 -28.00 3.92 -15.91
C ALA A 255 -27.72 3.06 -14.65
N GLU A 256 -28.01 1.76 -14.70
CA GLU A 256 -27.89 0.89 -13.53
C GLU A 256 -26.42 0.57 -13.21
N GLY A 257 -25.99 0.84 -11.97
CA GLY A 257 -24.58 0.71 -11.56
C GLY A 257 -23.98 -0.69 -11.77
N ALA A 258 -24.72 -1.75 -11.46
CA ALA A 258 -24.25 -3.13 -11.64
C ALA A 258 -24.02 -3.48 -13.13
N GLU A 259 -24.99 -3.15 -13.99
CA GLU A 259 -24.84 -3.33 -15.44
C GLU A 259 -23.75 -2.42 -16.02
N LYS A 260 -23.58 -1.22 -15.46
CA LYS A 260 -22.50 -0.28 -15.83
C LYS A 260 -21.12 -0.87 -15.53
N ALA A 261 -20.92 -1.42 -14.34
CA ALA A 261 -19.68 -2.08 -13.94
C ALA A 261 -19.38 -3.30 -14.83
N LYS A 262 -20.38 -4.14 -15.07
CA LYS A 262 -20.29 -5.31 -15.96
C LYS A 262 -19.92 -4.91 -17.39
N ALA A 263 -20.55 -3.88 -17.95
CA ALA A 263 -20.24 -3.35 -19.28
C ALA A 263 -18.81 -2.79 -19.36
N ALA A 264 -18.36 -2.05 -18.35
CA ALA A 264 -16.99 -1.56 -18.27
C ALA A 264 -15.95 -2.70 -18.22
N ARG A 265 -16.20 -3.74 -17.41
CA ARG A 265 -15.35 -4.96 -17.38
C ARG A 265 -15.33 -5.66 -18.73
N ALA A 266 -16.49 -5.80 -19.38
CA ALA A 266 -16.60 -6.43 -20.68
C ALA A 266 -15.79 -5.69 -21.75
N LEU A 267 -15.81 -4.35 -21.74
CA LEU A 267 -14.96 -3.54 -22.61
C LEU A 267 -13.48 -3.81 -22.36
N LEU A 268 -13.03 -3.73 -21.11
CA LEU A 268 -11.62 -3.92 -20.79
C LEU A 268 -11.14 -5.34 -21.16
N GLN A 269 -11.96 -6.35 -20.88
CA GLN A 269 -11.72 -7.73 -21.30
C GLN A 269 -11.59 -7.83 -22.83
N PHE A 270 -12.52 -7.22 -23.57
CA PHE A 270 -12.48 -7.20 -25.03
C PHE A 270 -11.18 -6.55 -25.55
N LEU A 271 -10.80 -5.37 -25.05
CA LEU A 271 -9.60 -4.65 -25.46
C LEU A 271 -8.32 -5.44 -25.15
N ALA A 272 -8.23 -6.03 -23.96
CA ALA A 272 -7.08 -6.83 -23.54
C ALA A 272 -6.95 -8.14 -24.35
N THR A 273 -8.07 -8.79 -24.69
CA THR A 273 -8.09 -9.98 -25.54
C THR A 273 -7.76 -9.65 -26.99
N ALA A 274 -8.33 -8.58 -27.55
CA ALA A 274 -8.08 -8.17 -28.94
C ALA A 274 -6.60 -7.81 -29.20
N THR A 275 -5.88 -7.39 -28.17
CA THR A 275 -4.45 -7.03 -28.22
C THR A 275 -3.53 -8.11 -27.65
N ALA A 276 -4.05 -9.32 -27.38
CA ALA A 276 -3.29 -10.37 -26.68
C ALA A 276 -2.03 -10.83 -27.43
N GLU A 277 -2.11 -10.93 -28.77
CA GLU A 277 -0.98 -11.31 -29.62
C GLU A 277 -0.06 -10.11 -29.93
N ASP A 278 -0.55 -8.89 -29.69
CA ASP A 278 0.25 -7.68 -29.84
C ASP A 278 1.27 -7.61 -28.71
N LYS A 279 2.55 -7.68 -29.09
CA LYS A 279 3.68 -7.42 -28.20
C LYS A 279 3.92 -5.93 -27.95
N ASN A 280 3.01 -5.06 -28.40
CA ASN A 280 3.11 -3.62 -28.19
C ASN A 280 2.86 -3.26 -26.72
N LEU A 281 3.34 -2.08 -26.31
CA LEU A 281 3.24 -1.59 -24.94
C LEU A 281 1.77 -1.43 -24.49
N TRP A 282 0.90 -1.00 -25.39
CA TRP A 282 -0.51 -0.74 -25.09
C TRP A 282 -1.28 -2.01 -24.69
N GLY A 283 -1.09 -3.11 -25.41
CA GLY A 283 -1.69 -4.40 -25.06
C GLY A 283 -1.21 -4.92 -23.71
N GLN A 284 0.06 -4.68 -23.35
CA GLN A 284 0.59 -5.04 -22.02
C GLN A 284 -0.08 -4.22 -20.92
N ILE A 285 -0.26 -2.92 -21.13
CA ILE A 285 -0.96 -2.03 -20.18
C ILE A 285 -2.41 -2.47 -19.96
N LEU A 286 -3.15 -2.75 -21.05
CA LEU A 286 -4.54 -3.22 -20.95
C LEU A 286 -4.67 -4.54 -20.19
N ARG A 287 -3.77 -5.49 -20.45
CA ARG A 287 -3.73 -6.76 -19.72
C ARG A 287 -3.37 -6.57 -18.24
N GLY A 288 -2.44 -5.67 -17.94
CA GLY A 288 -2.06 -5.32 -16.57
C GLY A 288 -3.25 -4.72 -15.80
N GLU A 289 -3.96 -3.77 -16.40
CA GLU A 289 -5.14 -3.15 -15.77
C GLU A 289 -6.28 -4.17 -15.60
N LEU A 290 -6.52 -5.04 -16.59
CA LEU A 290 -7.50 -6.13 -16.48
C LEU A 290 -7.16 -7.09 -15.34
N GLN A 291 -5.89 -7.49 -15.23
CA GLN A 291 -5.43 -8.38 -14.16
C GLN A 291 -5.64 -7.74 -12.79
N MET A 292 -5.29 -6.45 -12.65
CA MET A 292 -5.51 -5.69 -11.42
C MET A 292 -7.00 -5.64 -11.05
N LEU A 293 -7.88 -5.40 -12.02
CA LEU A 293 -9.33 -5.28 -11.79
C LEU A 293 -10.06 -6.62 -11.63
N SER A 294 -9.52 -7.73 -12.10
CA SER A 294 -10.20 -9.04 -12.05
C SER A 294 -10.49 -9.52 -10.62
N GLY A 295 -9.70 -9.08 -9.64
CA GLY A 295 -9.89 -9.41 -8.22
C GLY A 295 -10.70 -8.38 -7.43
N GLN A 296 -11.10 -7.27 -8.06
CA GLN A 296 -11.76 -6.17 -7.38
C GLN A 296 -13.28 -6.29 -7.49
N PRO A 297 -14.05 -5.93 -6.44
CA PRO A 297 -15.51 -5.89 -6.47
C PRO A 297 -16.04 -4.75 -7.36
N ASP A 298 -17.32 -4.80 -7.73
CA ASP A 298 -17.91 -3.82 -8.65
C ASP A 298 -17.94 -2.39 -8.11
N TRP A 299 -18.09 -2.21 -6.79
CA TRP A 299 -18.00 -0.88 -6.17
C TRP A 299 -16.65 -0.22 -6.42
N TYR A 300 -15.55 -0.99 -6.48
CA TYR A 300 -14.22 -0.44 -6.74
C TYR A 300 -14.16 0.14 -8.15
N LEU A 301 -14.70 -0.57 -9.14
CA LEU A 301 -14.73 -0.09 -10.51
C LEU A 301 -15.63 1.15 -10.66
N LEU A 302 -16.75 1.19 -9.94
CA LEU A 302 -17.67 2.33 -9.96
C LEU A 302 -17.02 3.59 -9.39
N HIS A 303 -16.43 3.51 -8.20
CA HIS A 303 -15.82 4.65 -7.51
C HIS A 303 -14.45 5.05 -8.07
N ASP A 304 -13.66 4.08 -8.54
CA ASP A 304 -12.25 4.31 -8.90
C ASP A 304 -12.03 4.42 -10.42
N HIS A 305 -12.97 3.97 -11.26
CA HIS A 305 -12.85 4.07 -12.73
C HIS A 305 -13.98 4.81 -13.43
N LEU A 306 -15.20 4.69 -12.92
CA LEU A 306 -16.38 5.26 -13.55
C LEU A 306 -16.83 6.58 -12.92
N GLU A 307 -16.25 6.95 -11.77
CA GLU A 307 -16.49 8.23 -11.13
C GLU A 307 -16.18 9.40 -12.08
N SER A 308 -17.07 10.37 -12.03
CA SER A 308 -17.15 11.50 -12.95
C SER A 308 -15.96 12.45 -12.82
N VAL A 309 -15.49 12.64 -11.59
CA VAL A 309 -14.39 13.54 -11.23
C VAL A 309 -13.15 12.72 -10.89
N ASN A 310 -12.05 12.99 -11.57
CA ASN A 310 -10.73 12.60 -11.10
C ASN A 310 -9.69 13.63 -11.55
N HIS A 311 -8.96 14.21 -10.61
CA HIS A 311 -7.94 15.23 -10.84
C HIS A 311 -6.56 14.69 -10.42
N PRO A 312 -5.86 13.96 -11.30
CA PRO A 312 -4.46 13.66 -11.10
C PRO A 312 -3.63 14.94 -11.29
N VAL A 313 -2.55 15.08 -10.53
CA VAL A 313 -1.75 16.32 -10.51
C VAL A 313 -0.26 15.99 -10.50
N TYR A 314 0.58 16.86 -11.06
CA TYR A 314 2.03 16.77 -10.85
C TYR A 314 2.39 17.17 -9.42
N PHE A 315 3.45 16.59 -8.87
CA PHE A 315 3.86 16.88 -7.50
C PHE A 315 4.21 18.35 -7.29
N PHE A 316 4.92 18.99 -8.24
CA PHE A 316 5.22 20.42 -8.12
C PHE A 316 3.99 21.31 -8.14
N ASP A 317 2.96 20.97 -8.93
CA ASP A 317 1.70 21.73 -8.99
C ASP A 317 0.91 21.57 -7.69
N PHE A 318 0.87 20.36 -7.12
CA PHE A 318 0.29 20.13 -5.80
C PHE A 318 1.02 20.92 -4.71
N MET A 319 2.36 20.89 -4.72
CA MET A 319 3.15 21.63 -3.75
C MET A 319 3.03 23.15 -3.90
N GLN A 320 2.82 23.65 -5.12
CA GLN A 320 2.51 25.06 -5.35
C GLN A 320 1.16 25.46 -4.72
N GLN A 321 0.12 24.62 -4.89
CA GLN A 321 -1.17 24.85 -4.24
C GLN A 321 -1.04 24.80 -2.71
N ALA A 322 -0.34 23.81 -2.16
CA ALA A 322 -0.10 23.71 -0.72
C ALA A 322 0.66 24.94 -0.18
N ALA A 323 1.69 25.41 -0.89
CA ALA A 323 2.44 26.60 -0.51
C ALA A 323 1.58 27.87 -0.52
N GLY A 324 0.56 27.95 -1.39
CA GLY A 324 -0.43 29.03 -1.39
C GLY A 324 -1.29 29.09 -0.12
N HIS A 325 -1.30 28.03 0.69
CA HIS A 325 -1.96 27.95 2.00
C HIS A 325 -0.95 27.91 3.17
N ASP A 326 0.26 28.43 3.01
CA ASP A 326 1.30 28.44 4.05
C ASP A 326 1.64 27.03 4.59
N LEU A 327 1.59 26.03 3.71
CA LEU A 327 2.01 24.65 3.98
C LEU A 327 3.31 24.34 3.22
N GLN A 328 4.15 23.50 3.82
CA GLN A 328 5.37 23.00 3.21
C GLN A 328 5.42 21.46 3.24
N TYR A 329 6.23 20.88 2.36
CA TYR A 329 6.42 19.44 2.25
C TYR A 329 7.19 18.90 3.46
N LEU A 330 6.62 18.00 4.24
CA LEU A 330 7.35 17.20 5.24
C LEU A 330 7.98 15.96 4.62
N GLY A 331 7.30 15.27 3.72
CA GLY A 331 7.75 14.00 3.17
C GLY A 331 6.59 13.20 2.61
N ASP A 332 6.83 11.94 2.24
CA ASP A 332 5.76 11.01 1.87
C ASP A 332 5.57 9.98 2.99
N ALA A 333 4.34 9.51 3.19
CA ALA A 333 4.03 8.50 4.19
C ALA A 333 4.73 7.15 3.91
N GLU A 334 5.15 6.94 2.65
CA GLU A 334 6.08 5.90 2.24
C GLU A 334 7.49 6.49 2.05
N VAL A 335 8.26 6.61 3.14
CA VAL A 335 9.58 7.28 3.12
C VAL A 335 10.56 6.64 2.13
N ALA A 336 10.49 5.33 1.93
CA ALA A 336 11.34 4.63 0.95
C ALA A 336 11.12 5.13 -0.49
N SER A 337 9.94 5.68 -0.79
CA SER A 337 9.64 6.28 -2.10
C SER A 337 10.41 7.57 -2.36
N MET A 338 10.88 8.25 -1.30
CA MET A 338 11.65 9.50 -1.37
C MET A 338 13.12 9.25 -1.73
N MET A 339 13.60 8.02 -1.50
CA MET A 339 14.99 7.65 -1.73
C MET A 339 15.23 7.27 -3.20
N PRO A 340 16.36 7.66 -3.81
CA PRO A 340 16.73 7.25 -5.16
C PRO A 340 17.25 5.80 -5.23
N THR A 341 16.79 4.92 -4.33
CA THR A 341 17.17 3.51 -4.25
C THR A 341 16.92 2.79 -5.58
N GLY A 342 17.88 1.93 -5.96
CA GLY A 342 17.84 1.15 -7.19
C GLY A 342 18.31 1.90 -8.45
N LEU A 343 18.60 3.20 -8.36
CA LEU A 343 19.19 3.97 -9.45
C LEU A 343 20.72 3.80 -9.47
N ALA A 344 21.31 3.89 -10.67
CA ALA A 344 22.75 3.84 -10.82
C ALA A 344 23.42 5.07 -10.18
N PRO A 345 24.65 4.96 -9.61
CA PRO A 345 25.28 6.05 -8.87
C PRO A 345 25.50 7.35 -9.68
N ASP A 346 25.75 7.23 -10.98
CA ASP A 346 25.87 8.36 -11.91
C ASP A 346 24.53 9.08 -12.12
N VAL A 347 23.42 8.33 -12.17
CA VAL A 347 22.06 8.89 -12.21
C VAL A 347 21.75 9.64 -10.91
N VAL A 348 22.07 9.07 -9.75
CA VAL A 348 21.88 9.74 -8.45
C VAL A 348 22.68 11.03 -8.38
N THR A 349 23.94 11.00 -8.84
CA THR A 349 24.80 12.20 -8.91
C THR A 349 24.18 13.27 -9.82
N ALA A 350 23.69 12.89 -11.00
CA ALA A 350 23.04 13.80 -11.93
C ALA A 350 21.74 14.39 -11.35
N LEU A 351 20.95 13.60 -10.62
CA LEU A 351 19.75 14.07 -9.92
C LEU A 351 20.09 15.15 -8.89
N HIS A 352 21.10 14.93 -8.05
CA HIS A 352 21.54 15.93 -7.07
C HIS A 352 22.04 17.24 -7.72
N GLN A 353 22.60 17.16 -8.93
CA GLN A 353 23.01 18.35 -9.68
C GLN A 353 21.82 19.08 -10.33
N ALA A 354 20.81 18.34 -10.80
CA ALA A 354 19.66 18.90 -11.51
C ALA A 354 18.55 19.42 -10.58
N ALA A 355 18.44 18.87 -9.37
CA ALA A 355 17.43 19.21 -8.39
C ALA A 355 18.00 20.15 -7.30
N PRO A 356 17.78 21.47 -7.38
CA PRO A 356 18.24 22.43 -6.38
C PRO A 356 17.44 22.36 -5.06
N ASP A 357 16.28 21.72 -5.07
CA ASP A 357 15.39 21.59 -3.92
C ASP A 357 14.71 20.21 -3.90
N ILE A 358 14.09 19.88 -2.76
CA ILE A 358 13.44 18.59 -2.51
C ILE A 358 12.23 18.38 -3.42
N VAL A 359 11.50 19.45 -3.80
CA VAL A 359 10.30 19.32 -4.64
C VAL A 359 10.71 18.88 -6.05
N ARG A 360 11.79 19.44 -6.59
CA ARG A 360 12.33 19.01 -7.89
C ARG A 360 12.92 17.61 -7.83
N MET A 361 13.62 17.25 -6.75
CA MET A 361 14.17 15.90 -6.58
C MET A 361 13.04 14.86 -6.64
N GLU A 362 12.01 15.05 -5.83
CA GLU A 362 10.81 14.20 -5.77
C GLU A 362 10.08 14.13 -7.12
N GLN A 363 9.94 15.26 -7.81
CA GLN A 363 9.30 15.26 -9.12
C GLN A 363 10.11 14.48 -10.16
N TYR A 364 11.44 14.57 -10.15
CA TYR A 364 12.28 13.74 -11.02
C TYR A 364 12.12 12.26 -10.70
N LEU A 365 12.03 11.89 -9.42
CA LEU A 365 11.75 10.51 -9.03
C LEU A 365 10.37 10.05 -9.53
N ASP A 366 9.35 10.92 -9.54
CA ASP A 366 8.04 10.60 -10.13
C ASP A 366 8.13 10.33 -11.63
N PHE A 367 8.91 11.12 -12.36
CA PHE A 367 9.14 10.88 -13.78
C PHE A 367 9.88 9.57 -14.03
N LEU A 368 10.94 9.29 -13.25
CA LEU A 368 11.73 8.07 -13.40
C LEU A 368 10.96 6.80 -13.03
N ARG A 369 10.05 6.89 -12.04
CA ARG A 369 9.30 5.75 -11.51
C ARG A 369 7.88 5.65 -12.06
N ASN A 370 7.47 6.56 -12.94
CA ASN A 370 6.11 6.66 -13.44
C ASN A 370 5.06 6.63 -12.30
N ARG A 371 5.29 7.43 -11.25
CA ARG A 371 4.51 7.38 -10.02
C ARG A 371 3.04 7.71 -10.30
N THR A 372 2.14 6.87 -9.80
CA THR A 372 0.68 6.96 -10.03
C THR A 372 -0.08 7.55 -8.84
N PHE A 373 0.52 7.54 -7.64
CA PHE A 373 -0.14 7.93 -6.39
C PHE A 373 0.88 8.45 -5.37
N ARG A 374 0.48 9.46 -4.59
CA ARG A 374 1.27 10.05 -3.50
C ARG A 374 0.46 10.10 -2.21
N GLN A 375 1.16 10.01 -1.08
CA GLN A 375 0.61 10.20 0.26
C GLN A 375 1.45 11.26 0.95
N THR A 376 1.23 12.51 0.55
CA THR A 376 2.09 13.62 0.95
C THR A 376 1.77 14.09 2.36
N LEU A 377 2.82 14.26 3.15
CA LEU A 377 2.78 14.87 4.46
C LEU A 377 3.10 16.36 4.34
N LEU A 378 2.24 17.18 4.91
CA LEU A 378 2.30 18.63 4.93
C LEU A 378 2.36 19.13 6.37
N VAL A 379 3.10 20.21 6.57
CA VAL A 379 3.22 20.91 7.86
C VAL A 379 3.17 22.41 7.61
N GLY A 380 2.98 23.20 8.66
CA GLY A 380 3.04 24.66 8.53
C GLY A 380 4.38 25.16 8.01
N GLN A 381 4.38 26.16 7.12
CA GLN A 381 5.59 26.73 6.53
C GLN A 381 6.59 27.30 7.55
N SER A 382 6.12 27.66 8.76
CA SER A 382 6.96 28.13 9.86
C SER A 382 7.73 27.03 10.60
N VAL A 383 7.46 25.75 10.32
CA VAL A 383 8.14 24.62 10.98
C VAL A 383 9.55 24.47 10.40
N THR A 384 10.56 24.48 11.26
CA THR A 384 11.94 24.18 10.84
C THR A 384 12.13 22.67 10.72
N LEU A 385 12.53 22.20 9.54
CA LEU A 385 12.77 20.78 9.28
C LEU A 385 14.27 20.49 9.17
N ASN A 386 14.72 19.40 9.78
CA ASN A 386 16.06 18.85 9.61
C ASN A 386 16.02 17.67 8.62
N ARG A 387 16.70 17.78 7.48
CA ARG A 387 16.73 16.71 6.46
C ARG A 387 17.89 15.72 6.64
N HIS A 388 18.77 15.97 7.61
CA HIS A 388 19.84 15.05 7.97
C HIS A 388 19.31 14.02 8.96
N ILE A 389 19.16 12.78 8.49
CA ILE A 389 18.74 11.65 9.31
C ILE A 389 19.98 10.94 9.83
N ASP A 390 20.08 10.83 11.15
CA ASP A 390 21.14 10.13 11.87
C ASP A 390 20.58 9.34 13.06
N PHE A 391 21.45 8.63 13.78
CA PHE A 391 21.02 7.86 14.94
C PHE A 391 20.30 8.65 16.04
N HIS A 392 20.55 9.96 16.20
CA HIS A 392 19.83 10.76 17.22
C HIS A 392 18.35 10.91 16.86
N SER A 393 18.04 10.87 15.57
CA SER A 393 16.68 10.96 15.05
C SER A 393 15.82 9.75 15.42
N LEU A 394 16.44 8.62 15.76
CA LEU A 394 15.79 7.39 16.25
C LEU A 394 15.49 7.41 17.75
N ALA A 395 16.08 8.33 18.51
CA ALA A 395 15.95 8.37 19.96
C ALA A 395 14.48 8.55 20.37
N GLY A 396 14.03 7.66 21.27
CA GLY A 396 12.64 7.57 21.74
C GLY A 396 11.65 6.94 20.77
N LEU A 397 12.03 6.61 19.53
CA LEU A 397 11.17 5.89 18.59
C LEU A 397 11.19 4.38 18.85
N PHE A 398 10.16 3.71 18.37
CA PHE A 398 10.03 2.26 18.43
C PHE A 398 10.29 1.65 17.05
N VAL A 399 11.06 0.57 17.03
CA VAL A 399 11.51 -0.14 15.83
C VAL A 399 10.81 -1.50 15.76
N ALA A 400 10.26 -1.85 14.60
CA ALA A 400 9.75 -3.18 14.30
C ALA A 400 10.31 -3.69 12.97
N SER A 401 10.44 -5.01 12.81
CA SER A 401 11.02 -5.58 11.59
C SER A 401 10.36 -6.90 11.20
N PRO A 402 9.74 -7.00 10.01
CA PRO A 402 9.23 -8.27 9.49
C PRO A 402 10.33 -9.13 8.85
N LEU A 403 11.59 -8.70 8.90
CA LEU A 403 12.70 -9.35 8.21
C LEU A 403 12.91 -10.78 8.71
N GLN A 404 13.08 -11.69 7.76
CA GLN A 404 13.34 -13.10 8.00
C GLN A 404 14.80 -13.44 7.72
N TRP A 405 15.34 -14.35 8.51
CA TRP A 405 16.75 -14.73 8.47
C TRP A 405 17.03 -15.76 7.39
N GLY A 406 17.94 -15.41 6.47
CA GLY A 406 18.49 -16.32 5.47
C GLY A 406 19.63 -17.17 6.03
N GLY A 407 19.32 -18.13 6.92
CA GLY A 407 20.29 -19.08 7.47
C GLY A 407 20.94 -18.67 8.80
N ALA A 408 21.93 -19.44 9.25
CA ALA A 408 22.61 -19.23 10.53
C ALA A 408 23.62 -18.07 10.46
N ALA A 409 23.61 -17.19 11.46
CA ALA A 409 24.60 -16.12 11.60
C ALA A 409 26.02 -16.71 11.74
N GLN A 410 26.98 -16.15 11.00
CA GLN A 410 28.40 -16.50 11.11
C GLN A 410 29.22 -15.23 11.41
N PRO A 411 30.19 -15.28 12.34
CA PRO A 411 31.00 -14.12 12.67
C PRO A 411 31.70 -13.53 11.43
N GLY A 412 31.60 -12.22 11.26
CA GLY A 412 32.26 -11.46 10.18
C GLY A 412 31.72 -11.69 8.77
N ARG A 413 30.63 -12.47 8.61
CA ARG A 413 29.95 -12.65 7.32
C ARG A 413 28.68 -11.80 7.26
N PRO A 414 28.37 -11.21 6.09
CA PRO A 414 27.06 -10.61 5.88
C PRO A 414 25.97 -11.65 6.07
N VAL A 415 24.93 -11.31 6.82
CA VAL A 415 23.71 -12.10 6.91
C VAL A 415 22.67 -11.49 5.98
N ARG A 416 22.11 -12.32 5.11
CA ARG A 416 20.99 -11.92 4.26
C ARG A 416 19.70 -11.95 5.07
N LEU A 417 19.03 -10.81 5.10
CA LEU A 417 17.71 -10.66 5.70
C LEU A 417 16.72 -10.33 4.59
N THR A 418 15.64 -11.10 4.53
CA THR A 418 14.63 -10.99 3.47
C THR A 418 13.33 -10.46 4.05
N HIS A 419 12.83 -9.38 3.46
CA HIS A 419 11.51 -8.85 3.74
C HIS A 419 10.44 -9.73 3.07
N PRO A 420 9.23 -9.89 3.64
CA PRO A 420 8.17 -10.70 3.03
C PRO A 420 7.76 -10.30 1.60
N ASN A 421 8.05 -9.07 1.19
CA ASN A 421 7.82 -8.58 -0.19
C ASN A 421 8.94 -8.99 -1.19
N GLY A 422 9.96 -9.73 -0.74
CA GLY A 422 11.08 -10.20 -1.55
C GLY A 422 12.31 -9.27 -1.59
N GLN A 423 12.22 -8.05 -1.05
CA GLN A 423 13.40 -7.20 -0.85
C GLN A 423 14.34 -7.81 0.18
N PHE A 424 15.63 -7.47 0.13
CA PHE A 424 16.60 -7.97 1.09
C PHE A 424 17.69 -6.94 1.38
N ALA A 425 18.36 -7.12 2.51
CA ALA A 425 19.61 -6.45 2.84
C ALA A 425 20.62 -7.46 3.36
N ASP A 426 21.89 -7.24 3.03
CA ASP A 426 23.01 -7.99 3.60
C ASP A 426 23.60 -7.14 4.74
N VAL A 427 23.40 -7.59 5.98
CA VAL A 427 23.84 -6.86 7.18
C VAL A 427 25.15 -7.45 7.68
N VAL A 428 26.18 -6.62 7.82
CA VAL A 428 27.53 -7.05 8.25
C VAL A 428 27.77 -6.81 9.73
N THR A 429 27.25 -5.71 10.27
CA THR A 429 27.50 -5.27 11.65
C THR A 429 26.91 -6.26 12.67
N PRO A 430 27.74 -6.90 13.52
CA PRO A 430 27.28 -7.89 14.50
C PRO A 430 26.22 -7.37 15.47
N LEU A 431 26.33 -6.11 15.89
CA LEU A 431 25.36 -5.49 16.80
C LEU A 431 24.00 -5.27 16.10
N THR A 432 24.01 -4.82 14.85
CA THR A 432 22.80 -4.68 14.02
C THR A 432 22.16 -6.04 13.75
N GLN A 433 22.95 -7.07 13.47
CA GLN A 433 22.48 -8.45 13.38
C GLN A 433 21.79 -8.91 14.68
N ALA A 434 22.40 -8.66 15.84
CA ALA A 434 21.80 -9.00 17.13
C ALA A 434 20.47 -8.26 17.37
N ALA A 435 20.38 -6.97 17.04
CA ALA A 435 19.13 -6.22 17.14
C ALA A 435 18.03 -6.76 16.22
N LEU A 436 18.37 -7.10 14.97
CA LEU A 436 17.39 -7.66 14.04
C LEU A 436 16.96 -9.08 14.42
N LEU A 437 17.78 -9.85 15.14
CA LEU A 437 17.36 -11.10 15.78
C LEU A 437 16.35 -10.85 16.91
N GLU A 438 16.60 -9.85 17.76
CA GLU A 438 15.65 -9.49 18.82
C GLU A 438 14.29 -9.13 18.24
N LEU A 439 14.27 -8.26 17.21
CA LEU A 439 13.03 -7.86 16.54
C LEU A 439 12.31 -9.05 15.89
N ALA A 440 13.04 -9.97 15.27
CA ALA A 440 12.44 -11.17 14.68
C ALA A 440 11.80 -12.10 15.73
N GLN A 441 12.34 -12.16 16.94
CA GLN A 441 11.79 -12.99 18.04
C GLN A 441 10.52 -12.40 18.65
N VAL A 442 10.43 -11.07 18.71
CA VAL A 442 9.27 -10.38 19.28
C VAL A 442 8.24 -9.95 18.24
N TRP A 443 8.50 -10.17 16.94
CA TRP A 443 7.57 -9.84 15.86
C TRP A 443 6.15 -10.38 16.15
N PRO A 444 5.09 -9.58 16.00
CA PRO A 444 5.04 -8.24 15.37
C PRO A 444 5.21 -7.05 16.32
N GLN A 445 5.85 -7.22 17.49
CA GLN A 445 6.05 -6.12 18.43
C GLN A 445 7.07 -5.08 17.94
N ALA A 446 6.88 -3.83 18.37
CA ALA A 446 7.86 -2.76 18.22
C ALA A 446 8.62 -2.54 19.55
N VAL A 447 9.94 -2.35 19.47
CA VAL A 447 10.84 -2.18 20.63
C VAL A 447 11.44 -0.79 20.59
N LYS A 448 11.47 -0.10 21.74
CA LYS A 448 12.08 1.23 21.85
C LYS A 448 13.55 1.15 21.45
N PHE A 449 14.04 2.13 20.68
CA PHE A 449 15.39 2.11 20.13
C PHE A 449 16.47 1.87 21.20
N GLU A 450 16.40 2.56 22.35
CA GLU A 450 17.39 2.41 23.42
C GLU A 450 17.37 1.00 24.03
N ASP A 451 16.17 0.45 24.25
CA ASP A 451 15.98 -0.90 24.79
C ASP A 451 16.48 -1.97 23.81
N LEU A 452 16.26 -1.75 22.50
CA LEU A 452 16.75 -2.61 21.43
C LEU A 452 18.27 -2.63 21.38
N VAL A 453 18.92 -1.47 21.50
CA VAL A 453 20.39 -1.38 21.58
C VAL A 453 20.91 -2.12 22.81
N GLY A 454 20.24 -1.98 23.96
CA GLY A 454 20.57 -2.70 25.19
C GLY A 454 20.46 -4.22 25.02
N ALA A 455 19.35 -4.72 24.48
CA ALA A 455 19.13 -6.14 24.23
C ALA A 455 20.14 -6.71 23.21
N ALA A 456 20.43 -5.97 22.14
CA ALA A 456 21.40 -6.38 21.13
C ALA A 456 22.81 -6.54 21.73
N ARG A 457 23.23 -5.66 22.65
CA ARG A 457 24.51 -5.77 23.37
C ARG A 457 24.56 -7.01 24.25
N GLN A 458 23.52 -7.25 25.04
CA GLN A 458 23.44 -8.44 25.90
C GLN A 458 23.52 -9.73 25.08
N ARG A 459 22.82 -9.78 23.94
CA ARG A 459 22.90 -10.91 23.01
C ARG A 459 24.31 -11.08 22.41
N LEU A 460 24.97 -9.97 22.07
CA LEU A 460 26.34 -9.99 21.54
C LEU A 460 27.32 -10.56 22.58
N GLU A 461 27.27 -10.08 23.81
CA GLU A 461 28.13 -10.50 24.92
C GLU A 461 27.91 -11.97 25.31
N ALA A 462 26.67 -12.46 25.20
CA ALA A 462 26.32 -13.84 25.49
C ALA A 462 26.62 -14.82 24.33
N SER A 463 26.96 -14.33 23.13
CA SER A 463 27.07 -15.15 21.93
C SER A 463 28.54 -15.45 21.57
N PRO A 464 28.97 -16.73 21.59
CA PRO A 464 30.31 -17.10 21.08
C PRO A 464 30.45 -16.93 19.56
N LEU A 465 29.36 -16.61 18.84
CA LEU A 465 29.33 -16.40 17.39
C LEU A 465 29.52 -14.93 16.99
N LEU A 466 29.51 -13.99 17.93
CA LEU A 466 29.64 -12.56 17.64
C LEU A 466 30.78 -12.01 18.49
N VAL A 467 31.93 -11.71 17.87
CA VAL A 467 33.11 -11.21 18.59
C VAL A 467 32.89 -9.73 18.93
N PRO A 468 32.96 -9.31 20.22
CA PRO A 468 32.90 -7.91 20.59
C PRO A 468 34.11 -7.16 20.01
N ASP A 469 33.88 -6.04 19.33
CA ASP A 469 34.95 -5.08 19.05
C ASP A 469 35.20 -4.26 20.34
N PRO A 470 36.44 -4.19 20.87
CA PRO A 470 36.76 -3.42 22.07
C PRO A 470 36.60 -1.88 21.95
N ALA A 471 36.08 -1.34 20.84
CA ALA A 471 35.90 0.09 20.64
C ALA A 471 34.53 0.65 21.11
N HIS A 472 34.59 1.52 22.13
CA HIS A 472 33.60 2.54 22.58
C HIS A 472 32.11 2.28 22.33
N ALA A 473 31.36 2.08 23.43
CA ALA A 473 29.91 1.95 23.43
C ALA A 473 29.18 3.05 22.62
N ALA A 474 29.63 4.30 22.66
CA ALA A 474 29.00 5.38 21.88
C ALA A 474 29.11 5.16 20.36
N ALA A 475 30.29 4.75 19.85
CA ALA A 475 30.50 4.47 18.44
C ALA A 475 29.66 3.27 17.96
N ALA A 476 29.49 2.26 18.83
CA ALA A 476 28.62 1.11 18.55
C ALA A 476 27.13 1.49 18.48
N THR A 477 26.64 2.39 19.36
CA THR A 477 25.25 2.89 19.30
C THR A 477 24.99 3.74 18.06
N GLN A 478 25.97 4.55 17.66
CA GLN A 478 25.88 5.32 16.42
C GLN A 478 25.78 4.39 15.21
N ALA A 479 26.67 3.39 15.10
CA ALA A 479 26.68 2.46 13.96
C ALA A 479 25.35 1.69 13.80
N ILE A 480 24.79 1.13 14.89
CA ILE A 480 23.49 0.46 14.82
C ILE A 480 22.37 1.43 14.45
N GLY A 481 22.37 2.65 14.96
CA GLY A 481 21.36 3.64 14.61
C GLY A 481 21.43 4.05 13.14
N ASP A 482 22.63 4.29 12.61
CA ASP A 482 22.83 4.62 11.20
C ASP A 482 22.39 3.44 10.30
N ASP A 483 22.74 2.20 10.66
CA ASP A 483 22.28 1.00 9.95
C ASP A 483 20.75 0.87 9.96
N LEU A 484 20.10 1.04 11.13
CA LEU A 484 18.64 0.97 11.25
C LEU A 484 17.95 2.11 10.47
N ALA A 485 18.50 3.32 10.50
CA ALA A 485 18.01 4.43 9.69
C ALA A 485 18.07 4.09 8.19
N GLN A 486 19.19 3.52 7.70
CA GLN A 486 19.30 3.08 6.32
C GLN A 486 18.29 1.97 5.98
N LEU A 487 18.09 0.99 6.87
CA LEU A 487 17.08 -0.05 6.65
C LEU A 487 15.67 0.53 6.57
N TYR A 488 15.35 1.53 7.40
CA TYR A 488 14.06 2.23 7.36
C TYR A 488 13.89 3.01 6.04
N LEU A 489 14.91 3.77 5.63
CA LEU A 489 14.93 4.52 4.38
C LEU A 489 14.81 3.62 3.14
N ASN A 490 15.14 2.34 3.24
CA ASN A 490 14.95 1.35 2.18
C ASN A 490 13.65 0.53 2.31
N GLY A 491 12.79 0.84 3.29
CA GLY A 491 11.49 0.20 3.48
C GLY A 491 11.57 -1.22 4.07
N LEU A 492 12.67 -1.56 4.74
CA LEU A 492 12.91 -2.91 5.28
C LEU A 492 12.50 -3.08 6.73
N ILE A 493 12.43 -1.98 7.49
CA ILE A 493 11.95 -1.95 8.88
C ILE A 493 10.94 -0.81 9.05
N GLU A 494 10.26 -0.81 10.19
CA GLU A 494 9.26 0.19 10.53
C GLU A 494 9.66 0.99 11.77
N LEU A 495 9.34 2.28 11.75
CA LEU A 495 9.46 3.19 12.89
C LEU A 495 8.09 3.71 13.31
N ARG A 496 7.88 3.81 14.63
CA ARG A 496 6.59 4.15 15.25
C ARG A 496 6.80 4.98 16.52
N ALA A 497 5.74 5.64 16.98
CA ALA A 497 5.73 6.41 18.23
C ALA A 497 5.79 5.55 19.50
N ASP A 498 5.33 4.29 19.42
CA ASP A 498 5.01 3.47 20.57
C ASP A 498 5.14 1.96 20.30
N ALA A 499 5.12 1.19 21.40
CA ALA A 499 4.92 -0.25 21.36
C ALA A 499 3.43 -0.57 21.15
N LEU A 500 3.17 -1.70 20.47
CA LEU A 500 1.81 -2.19 20.32
C LEU A 500 1.34 -2.86 21.61
N GLN A 501 0.06 -2.72 21.92
CA GLN A 501 -0.59 -3.38 23.06
C GLN A 501 -0.87 -4.87 22.77
N LEU A 502 0.19 -5.61 22.45
CA LEU A 502 0.14 -7.03 22.11
C LEU A 502 0.33 -7.91 23.34
N SER A 503 -0.35 -9.05 23.34
CA SER A 503 -0.08 -10.07 24.34
C SER A 503 1.30 -10.71 24.14
N GLN A 504 2.14 -10.69 25.18
CA GLN A 504 3.44 -11.37 25.16
C GLN A 504 3.29 -12.90 25.07
N ALA A 505 2.22 -13.47 25.64
CA ALA A 505 1.93 -14.90 25.61
C ALA A 505 0.41 -15.13 25.55
N ILE A 506 -0.04 -16.15 24.81
CA ILE A 506 -1.48 -16.44 24.68
C ILE A 506 -2.04 -16.88 26.03
N SER A 507 -2.92 -16.07 26.62
CA SER A 507 -3.55 -16.34 27.91
C SER A 507 -4.43 -17.61 27.91
N SER A 508 -4.86 -18.01 29.10
CA SER A 508 -5.81 -19.13 29.24
C SER A 508 -7.20 -18.81 28.69
N SER A 509 -7.57 -17.52 28.67
CA SER A 509 -8.82 -16.99 28.12
C SER A 509 -8.51 -15.91 27.09
N PRO A 510 -8.15 -16.29 25.84
CA PRO A 510 -7.61 -15.36 24.87
C PRO A 510 -8.57 -14.21 24.54
N LYS A 511 -8.00 -13.01 24.40
CA LYS A 511 -8.74 -11.81 24.06
C LYS A 511 -8.16 -11.17 22.81
N ALA A 512 -9.02 -10.91 21.84
CA ALA A 512 -8.69 -10.19 20.63
C ALA A 512 -8.80 -8.67 20.81
N PHE A 513 -8.17 -7.93 19.92
CA PHE A 513 -8.41 -6.50 19.77
C PHE A 513 -9.91 -6.27 19.51
N SER A 514 -10.52 -5.36 20.28
CA SER A 514 -11.99 -5.20 20.34
C SER A 514 -12.60 -4.86 18.98
N LEU A 515 -11.97 -3.97 18.20
CA LEU A 515 -12.41 -3.64 16.85
C LEU A 515 -12.40 -4.88 15.94
N ALA A 516 -11.31 -5.66 15.97
CA ALA A 516 -11.19 -6.86 15.15
C ALA A 516 -12.22 -7.93 15.52
N GLN A 517 -12.48 -8.11 16.81
CA GLN A 517 -13.52 -9.03 17.31
C GLN A 517 -14.91 -8.60 16.86
N MET A 518 -15.21 -7.30 16.91
CA MET A 518 -16.51 -6.77 16.49
C MET A 518 -16.69 -6.89 14.97
N GLN A 519 -15.67 -6.55 14.19
CA GLN A 519 -15.67 -6.73 12.74
C GLN A 519 -15.85 -8.21 12.36
N ALA A 520 -15.20 -9.13 13.06
CA ALA A 520 -15.40 -10.57 12.86
C ALA A 520 -16.85 -11.01 13.18
N SER A 521 -17.43 -10.48 14.25
CA SER A 521 -18.83 -10.77 14.61
C SER A 521 -19.81 -10.25 13.55
N ARG A 522 -19.55 -9.07 12.98
CA ARG A 522 -20.32 -8.51 11.86
C ARG A 522 -20.14 -9.30 10.57
N ALA A 523 -18.94 -9.80 10.28
CA ALA A 523 -18.70 -10.67 9.14
C ALA A 523 -19.52 -11.97 9.20
N LEU A 524 -19.81 -12.51 10.39
CA LEU A 524 -20.74 -13.63 10.55
C LEU A 524 -22.20 -13.29 10.20
N MET A 525 -22.56 -12.01 10.25
CA MET A 525 -23.86 -11.48 9.83
C MET A 525 -23.88 -11.06 8.35
N GLY A 526 -22.80 -11.32 7.61
CA GLY A 526 -22.67 -10.98 6.19
C GLY A 526 -22.02 -9.62 5.90
N GLU A 527 -21.53 -8.92 6.92
CA GLU A 527 -20.89 -7.61 6.78
C GLU A 527 -19.35 -7.73 6.73
N GLY A 528 -18.79 -7.69 5.52
CA GLY A 528 -17.34 -7.64 5.31
C GLY A 528 -16.63 -9.00 5.43
N ALA A 529 -15.35 -9.02 5.03
CA ALA A 529 -14.52 -10.24 4.98
C ALA A 529 -13.09 -10.03 5.52
N ALA A 530 -12.82 -8.87 6.13
CA ALA A 530 -11.51 -8.52 6.66
C ALA A 530 -11.66 -7.73 7.96
N VAL A 531 -10.62 -7.78 8.78
CA VAL A 531 -10.54 -7.08 10.07
C VAL A 531 -9.31 -6.18 10.13
N THR A 532 -9.35 -5.19 11.03
CA THR A 532 -8.23 -4.29 11.34
C THR A 532 -7.42 -4.84 12.51
N ASN A 533 -6.12 -5.05 12.34
CA ASN A 533 -5.25 -5.46 13.45
C ASN A 533 -4.66 -4.25 14.20
N LEU A 534 -3.91 -4.50 15.28
CA LEU A 534 -3.23 -3.44 16.05
C LEU A 534 -2.13 -2.71 15.27
N ARG A 535 -1.67 -3.25 14.14
CA ARG A 535 -0.73 -2.56 13.25
C ARG A 535 -1.41 -1.60 12.28
N HIS A 536 -2.75 -1.55 12.32
CA HIS A 536 -3.59 -0.79 11.40
C HIS A 536 -3.58 -1.34 9.97
N GLU A 537 -3.48 -2.66 9.85
CA GLU A 537 -3.46 -3.41 8.58
C GLU A 537 -4.79 -4.14 8.35
N VAL A 538 -5.13 -4.32 7.08
CA VAL A 538 -6.27 -5.13 6.65
C VAL A 538 -5.88 -6.61 6.68
N ILE A 539 -6.58 -7.40 7.49
CA ILE A 539 -6.38 -8.85 7.60
C ILE A 539 -7.62 -9.58 7.05
N PRO A 540 -7.54 -10.19 5.85
CA PRO A 540 -8.58 -11.09 5.36
C PRO A 540 -8.69 -12.30 6.29
N LEU A 541 -9.93 -12.72 6.58
CA LEU A 541 -10.21 -13.90 7.39
C LEU A 541 -10.97 -14.94 6.57
N ASP A 542 -10.60 -16.21 6.77
CA ASP A 542 -11.41 -17.34 6.31
C ASP A 542 -12.55 -17.61 7.31
N PRO A 543 -13.54 -18.45 6.95
CA PRO A 543 -14.68 -18.74 7.83
C PRO A 543 -14.33 -19.28 9.21
N PHE A 544 -13.21 -20.01 9.35
CA PHE A 544 -12.76 -20.54 10.64
C PHE A 544 -12.18 -19.43 11.52
N TYR A 545 -11.27 -18.60 10.99
CA TYR A 545 -10.71 -17.49 11.74
C TYR A 545 -11.75 -16.43 12.09
N THR A 546 -12.73 -16.17 11.21
CA THR A 546 -13.83 -15.25 11.50
C THR A 546 -14.63 -15.71 12.72
N ARG A 547 -15.02 -16.98 12.77
CA ARG A 547 -15.77 -17.54 13.91
C ARG A 547 -14.93 -17.57 15.18
N LEU A 548 -13.68 -18.02 15.09
CA LEU A 548 -12.79 -18.04 16.24
C LEU A 548 -12.60 -16.62 16.81
N LEU A 549 -12.24 -15.65 15.96
CA LEU A 549 -11.95 -14.28 16.38
C LEU A 549 -13.16 -13.60 17.04
N ALA A 550 -14.38 -13.84 16.54
CA ALA A 550 -15.62 -13.35 17.13
C ALA A 550 -15.83 -13.85 18.58
N LEU A 551 -15.30 -15.03 18.93
CA LEU A 551 -15.42 -15.63 20.27
C LEU A 551 -14.33 -15.14 21.25
N LEU A 552 -13.25 -14.49 20.77
CA LEU A 552 -12.09 -14.08 21.57
C LEU A 552 -12.34 -12.77 22.32
N ASN A 553 -13.28 -12.77 23.26
CA ASN A 553 -13.60 -11.63 24.11
C ASN A 553 -12.94 -11.69 25.51
N GLY A 554 -12.15 -12.74 25.79
CA GLY A 554 -11.53 -12.99 27.10
C GLY A 554 -12.42 -13.73 28.10
N ALA A 555 -13.63 -14.14 27.73
CA ALA A 555 -14.55 -14.90 28.60
C ALA A 555 -14.46 -16.43 28.41
N HIS A 556 -13.91 -16.89 27.29
CA HIS A 556 -13.83 -18.31 26.95
C HIS A 556 -12.40 -18.82 27.11
N ASP A 557 -12.24 -19.90 27.88
CA ASP A 557 -11.03 -20.69 27.88
C ASP A 557 -10.97 -21.64 26.66
N ARG A 558 -9.85 -22.35 26.48
CA ARG A 558 -9.68 -23.27 25.34
C ARG A 558 -10.79 -24.33 25.24
N PRO A 559 -11.18 -25.04 26.32
CA PRO A 559 -12.32 -25.95 26.28
C PRO A 559 -13.64 -25.28 25.84
N ALA A 560 -13.94 -24.09 26.36
CA ALA A 560 -15.16 -23.37 25.99
C ALA A 560 -15.15 -22.91 24.52
N LEU A 561 -14.00 -22.46 24.01
CA LEU A 561 -13.83 -22.11 22.59
C LEU A 561 -14.07 -23.32 21.67
N LEU A 562 -13.53 -24.49 22.03
CA LEU A 562 -13.76 -25.72 21.27
C LEU A 562 -15.23 -26.13 21.27
N ALA A 563 -15.89 -26.05 22.43
CA ALA A 563 -17.32 -26.34 22.56
C ALA A 563 -18.18 -25.38 21.72
N ALA A 564 -17.82 -24.09 21.67
CA ALA A 564 -18.52 -23.09 20.87
C ALA A 564 -18.31 -23.25 19.34
N LEU A 565 -17.15 -23.76 18.92
CA LEU A 565 -16.85 -24.01 17.51
C LEU A 565 -17.42 -25.34 16.99
N GLN A 566 -17.59 -26.34 17.88
CA GLN A 566 -18.01 -27.69 17.52
C GLN A 566 -19.30 -27.75 16.67
N PRO A 567 -20.38 -27.00 16.99
CA PRO A 567 -21.60 -27.03 16.18
C PRO A 567 -21.38 -26.63 14.72
N ALA A 568 -20.44 -25.72 14.44
CA ALA A 568 -20.15 -25.31 13.07
C ALA A 568 -19.48 -26.42 12.24
N PHE A 569 -18.72 -27.31 12.88
CA PHE A 569 -18.17 -28.50 12.22
C PHE A 569 -19.24 -29.59 12.03
N GLU A 570 -20.10 -29.81 13.03
CA GLU A 570 -21.18 -30.80 12.95
C GLU A 570 -22.22 -30.45 11.89
N GLN A 571 -22.53 -29.16 11.72
CA GLN A 571 -23.44 -28.64 10.70
C GLN A 571 -22.79 -28.51 9.31
N GLY A 572 -21.52 -28.91 9.16
CA GLY A 572 -20.78 -28.81 7.89
C GLY A 572 -20.48 -27.37 7.44
N GLN A 573 -20.63 -26.38 8.32
CA GLN A 573 -20.27 -24.98 8.04
C GLN A 573 -18.75 -24.77 8.05
N LEU A 574 -18.03 -25.62 8.78
CA LEU A 574 -16.58 -25.71 8.79
C LEU A 574 -16.18 -27.17 8.54
N SER A 575 -15.04 -27.37 7.88
CA SER A 575 -14.49 -28.70 7.64
C SER A 575 -12.98 -28.71 7.86
N VAL A 576 -12.49 -29.69 8.61
CA VAL A 576 -11.05 -29.97 8.69
C VAL A 576 -10.72 -31.04 7.66
N LEU A 577 -9.75 -30.75 6.79
CA LEU A 577 -9.30 -31.71 5.79
C LEU A 577 -8.08 -32.49 6.29
N ARG A 578 -8.07 -33.80 6.01
CA ARG A 578 -6.91 -34.68 6.12
C ARG A 578 -6.74 -35.37 4.76
N ASP A 579 -5.58 -35.21 4.13
CA ASP A 579 -5.30 -35.74 2.79
C ASP A 579 -6.35 -35.34 1.74
N GLY A 580 -6.83 -34.08 1.83
CA GLY A 580 -7.86 -33.53 0.94
C GLY A 580 -9.30 -33.99 1.20
N LYS A 581 -9.54 -34.80 2.25
CA LYS A 581 -10.88 -35.30 2.62
C LYS A 581 -11.35 -34.76 3.98
N PRO A 582 -12.64 -34.43 4.16
CA PRO A 582 -13.17 -34.04 5.46
C PRO A 582 -12.99 -35.15 6.51
N ILE A 583 -12.54 -34.77 7.71
CA ILE A 583 -12.55 -35.66 8.87
C ILE A 583 -13.98 -35.78 9.38
N THR A 584 -14.57 -36.98 9.29
CA THR A 584 -15.94 -37.26 9.75
C THR A 584 -16.01 -37.99 11.08
N ASP A 585 -14.90 -38.58 11.53
CA ASP A 585 -14.82 -39.24 12.84
C ASP A 585 -14.73 -38.19 13.96
N ALA A 586 -15.70 -38.21 14.89
CA ALA A 586 -15.84 -37.20 15.93
C ALA A 586 -14.65 -37.17 16.92
N VAL A 587 -14.04 -38.32 17.20
CA VAL A 587 -12.90 -38.41 18.13
C VAL A 587 -11.64 -37.86 17.46
N VAL A 588 -11.40 -38.25 16.21
CA VAL A 588 -10.27 -37.75 15.41
C VAL A 588 -10.42 -36.25 15.14
N LEU A 589 -11.64 -35.79 14.85
CA LEU A 589 -11.95 -34.38 14.66
C LEU A 589 -11.64 -33.59 15.93
N ARG A 590 -12.15 -34.02 17.09
CA ARG A 590 -11.91 -33.33 18.37
C ARG A 590 -10.42 -33.24 18.70
N GLY A 591 -9.65 -34.32 18.49
CA GLY A 591 -8.19 -34.29 18.68
C GLY A 591 -7.50 -33.29 17.76
N ARG A 592 -7.91 -33.22 16.48
CA ARG A 592 -7.35 -32.25 15.53
C ARG A 592 -7.75 -30.81 15.86
N LEU A 593 -8.98 -30.57 16.33
CA LEU A 593 -9.47 -29.24 16.69
C LEU A 593 -8.65 -28.61 17.82
N VAL A 594 -8.18 -29.39 18.80
CA VAL A 594 -7.27 -28.89 19.84
C VAL A 594 -5.98 -28.32 19.23
N SER A 595 -5.31 -29.11 18.38
CA SER A 595 -4.08 -28.66 17.72
C SER A 595 -4.32 -27.47 16.78
N LEU A 596 -5.45 -27.48 16.06
CA LEU A 596 -5.83 -26.41 15.14
C LEU A 596 -6.10 -25.10 15.89
N LEU A 597 -6.77 -25.16 17.05
CA LEU A 597 -7.02 -23.98 17.89
C LEU A 597 -5.72 -23.35 18.35
N ASP A 598 -4.77 -24.13 18.86
CA ASP A 598 -3.49 -23.59 19.31
C ASP A 598 -2.65 -23.02 18.15
N GLU A 599 -2.64 -23.68 16.99
CA GLU A 599 -2.03 -23.16 15.75
C GLU A 599 -2.67 -21.82 15.35
N ALA A 600 -4.00 -21.74 15.41
CA ALA A 600 -4.77 -20.56 15.03
C ALA A 600 -4.51 -19.38 15.96
N LEU A 601 -4.49 -19.61 17.29
CA LEU A 601 -4.19 -18.56 18.27
C LEU A 601 -2.76 -18.00 18.08
N ARG A 602 -1.78 -18.86 17.74
CA ARG A 602 -0.43 -18.39 17.39
C ARG A 602 -0.42 -17.54 16.12
N LEU A 603 -1.19 -17.92 15.10
CA LEU A 603 -1.29 -17.14 13.86
C LEU A 603 -1.97 -15.79 14.12
N LEU A 604 -3.06 -15.76 14.89
CA LEU A 604 -3.76 -14.53 15.26
C LEU A 604 -2.83 -13.58 16.06
N ARG A 605 -2.02 -14.11 16.98
CA ARG A 605 -0.97 -13.33 17.67
C ARG A 605 0.06 -12.78 16.68
N ALA A 606 0.58 -13.62 15.78
CA ALA A 606 1.55 -13.21 14.77
C ALA A 606 1.02 -12.14 13.79
N LYS A 607 -0.31 -12.08 13.62
CA LYS A 607 -1.04 -11.05 12.86
C LYS A 607 -1.45 -9.83 13.70
N ALA A 608 -0.95 -9.70 14.93
CA ALA A 608 -1.24 -8.58 15.82
C ALA A 608 -2.74 -8.42 16.18
N LEU A 609 -3.48 -9.53 16.30
CA LEU A 609 -4.91 -9.53 16.62
C LEU A 609 -5.23 -9.82 18.09
N LEU A 610 -4.27 -10.25 18.91
CA LEU A 610 -4.48 -10.65 20.31
C LEU A 610 -3.88 -9.65 21.30
N VAL A 611 -4.67 -9.31 22.32
CA VAL A 611 -4.31 -8.40 23.44
C VAL A 611 -4.16 -9.13 24.78
N ALA A 612 -4.69 -10.36 24.91
CA ALA A 612 -4.43 -11.24 26.05
C ALA A 612 -4.32 -12.69 25.59
#